data_AF-A0A392RE15-F1
#
_entry.id   AF-A0A392RE15-F1
#
_cell.length_a   1.000
_cell.length_b   1.000
_cell.length_c   1.000
_cell.angle_alpha   90.00
_cell.angle_beta   90.00
_cell.angle_gamma   90.00
#
_symmetry.space_group_name_H-M   'P 1'
#
loop_
_entity.id
_entity.type
_entity.pdbx_description
1 polymer ?
#
loop_
_entity_poly.entity_id
_entity_poly.type
_entity_poly.pdbx_seq_one_letter_code
_entity_poly.pdbx_strand_id
1 'polypeptide(L)'
;MAVRATVSRFPIDTDAREVSGLLWGVTVAPFAAVDENGQSPVYGSDGDLLPRCENCWAYFNTYCELEQWSWSCSLCGNLNGLSSDAIERYSRPQS
;
A
#
# COMPACT_ATOMS: atom_id res chain seq x y z
N MET A 1 3.45 -12.31 0.62
CA MET A 1 2.14 -12.17 1.30
C MET A 1 1.05 -12.43 0.27
N ALA A 2 0.04 -13.22 0.63
CA ALA A 2 -1.18 -13.34 -0.18
C ALA A 2 -2.35 -12.69 0.56
N VAL A 3 -3.14 -11.90 -0.16
CA VAL A 3 -4.29 -11.16 0.39
C VAL A 3 -5.54 -11.53 -0.41
N ARG A 4 -6.58 -11.99 0.29
CA ARG A 4 -7.83 -12.39 -0.36
C ARG A 4 -9.01 -11.72 0.35
N ALA A 5 -9.66 -10.80 -0.36
CA ALA A 5 -10.89 -10.19 0.09
C ALA A 5 -12.09 -11.10 -0.21
N THR A 6 -13.11 -11.05 0.64
CA THR A 6 -14.38 -11.78 0.43
C THR A 6 -15.16 -11.27 -0.77
N VAL A 7 -14.97 -10.00 -1.14
CA VAL A 7 -15.61 -9.32 -2.28
C VAL A 7 -14.57 -8.53 -3.08
N SER A 8 -14.75 -8.43 -4.39
CA SER A 8 -13.84 -7.68 -5.29
C SER A 8 -14.16 -6.18 -5.40
N ARG A 9 -15.33 -5.76 -4.91
CA ARG A 9 -15.73 -4.35 -4.77
C ARG A 9 -16.25 -4.12 -3.38
N PHE A 10 -15.67 -3.13 -2.70
CA PHE A 10 -16.03 -2.85 -1.31
C PHE A 10 -17.28 -1.98 -1.25
N PRO A 11 -18.16 -2.18 -0.26
CA PRO A 11 -19.26 -1.26 0.01
C PRO A 11 -18.71 0.16 0.23
N ILE A 12 -19.38 1.17 -0.35
CA ILE A 12 -18.96 2.57 -0.22
C ILE A 12 -19.24 3.14 1.18
N ASP A 13 -20.24 2.60 1.86
CA ASP A 13 -20.69 3.01 3.19
C ASP A 13 -21.26 1.82 3.98
N THR A 14 -21.66 2.11 5.23
CA THR A 14 -22.22 1.12 6.15
C THR A 14 -23.57 0.58 5.67
N ASP A 15 -24.43 1.41 5.10
CA ASP A 15 -25.76 0.99 4.66
C ASP A 15 -25.67 -0.02 3.50
N ALA A 16 -24.81 0.25 2.52
CA ALA A 16 -24.51 -0.67 1.44
C ALA A 16 -23.93 -2.00 1.96
N ARG A 17 -23.12 -1.96 3.03
CA ARG A 17 -22.59 -3.17 3.67
C ARG A 17 -23.71 -4.00 4.28
N GLU A 18 -24.56 -3.40 5.12
CA GLU A 18 -25.63 -4.11 5.83
C GLU A 18 -26.68 -4.67 4.86
N VAL A 19 -27.12 -3.88 3.88
CA VAL A 19 -28.15 -4.30 2.91
C VAL A 19 -27.64 -5.42 1.99
N SER A 20 -26.34 -5.47 1.70
CA SER A 20 -25.78 -6.51 0.84
C SER A 20 -25.87 -7.92 1.44
N GLY A 21 -25.90 -8.04 2.78
CA GLY A 21 -25.79 -9.33 3.48
C GLY A 21 -24.46 -10.07 3.22
N LEU A 22 -23.49 -9.43 2.56
CA LEU A 22 -22.19 -10.02 2.25
C LEU A 22 -21.23 -9.82 3.41
N LEU A 23 -20.49 -10.89 3.73
CA LEU A 23 -19.34 -10.77 4.64
C LEU A 23 -18.29 -9.88 3.99
N TRP A 24 -17.88 -8.83 4.69
CA TRP A 24 -16.78 -7.96 4.29
C TRP A 24 -15.56 -8.23 5.18
N GLY A 25 -14.52 -8.82 4.59
CA GLY A 25 -13.31 -9.17 5.31
C GLY A 25 -12.17 -9.53 4.38
N VAL A 26 -10.98 -9.67 4.95
CA VAL A 26 -9.76 -10.01 4.23
C VAL A 26 -9.03 -11.11 4.98
N THR A 27 -8.70 -12.19 4.28
CA THR A 27 -7.77 -13.20 4.77
C THR A 27 -6.37 -12.84 4.32
N VAL A 28 -5.45 -12.73 5.28
CA VAL A 28 -4.05 -12.39 5.05
C VAL A 28 -3.18 -13.59 5.39
N ALA A 29 -2.34 -14.01 4.45
CA ALA A 29 -1.30 -15.02 4.66
C ALA A 29 0.08 -14.34 4.49
N PRO A 30 0.68 -13.82 5.56
CA PRO A 30 1.91 -13.01 5.47
C PRO A 30 3.07 -13.75 4.80
N PHE A 31 3.29 -14.99 5.20
CA PHE A 31 4.41 -15.84 4.75
C PHE A 31 4.03 -16.79 3.60
N ALA A 32 2.96 -16.50 2.85
CA ALA A 32 2.66 -17.27 1.65
C ALA A 32 3.80 -17.17 0.64
N ALA A 33 4.14 -18.30 0.01
CA ALA A 33 5.24 -18.41 -0.96
C ALA A 33 5.00 -17.59 -2.24
N VAL A 34 3.72 -17.38 -2.60
CA VAL A 34 3.29 -16.51 -3.69
C VAL A 34 2.07 -15.69 -3.25
N ASP A 35 1.85 -14.54 -3.89
CA ASP A 35 0.68 -13.70 -3.68
C ASP A 35 -0.58 -14.25 -4.40
N GLU A 36 -1.68 -13.49 -4.36
CA GLU A 36 -2.94 -13.82 -5.04
C GLU A 36 -2.84 -13.84 -6.58
N ASN A 37 -1.79 -13.25 -7.16
CA ASN A 37 -1.50 -13.21 -8.60
C ASN A 37 -0.42 -14.22 -9.02
N GLY A 38 0.09 -15.04 -8.08
CA GLY A 38 1.15 -16.01 -8.33
C GLY A 38 2.57 -15.42 -8.33
N GLN A 39 2.76 -14.18 -7.87
CA GLN A 39 4.06 -13.53 -7.78
C GLN A 39 4.79 -13.93 -6.49
N SER A 40 6.06 -14.29 -6.61
CA SER A 40 6.91 -14.57 -5.44
C SER A 40 7.31 -13.27 -4.73
N PRO A 41 7.50 -13.27 -3.40
CA PRO A 41 8.00 -12.12 -2.67
C PRO A 41 9.33 -11.60 -3.25
N VAL A 42 9.41 -10.27 -3.41
CA VAL A 42 10.66 -9.61 -3.77
C VAL A 42 11.48 -9.41 -2.50
N TYR A 43 12.75 -9.81 -2.55
CA TYR A 43 13.71 -9.58 -1.49
C TYR A 43 14.56 -8.35 -1.83
N GLY A 44 14.79 -7.51 -0.83
CA GLY A 44 15.62 -6.31 -0.95
C GLY A 44 16.29 -5.98 0.37
N SER A 45 17.27 -5.08 0.33
CA SER A 45 17.88 -4.47 1.51
C SER A 45 17.22 -3.13 1.86
N ASP A 46 17.57 -2.59 3.02
CA ASP A 46 17.25 -1.20 3.41
C ASP A 46 15.74 -0.91 3.48
N GLY A 47 14.97 -1.89 3.94
CA GLY A 47 13.51 -1.75 4.14
C GLY A 47 13.14 -0.80 5.28
N ASP A 48 14.06 -0.57 6.21
CA ASP A 48 13.97 0.43 7.28
C ASP A 48 14.03 1.87 6.75
N LEU A 49 14.59 2.08 5.56
CA LEU A 49 14.64 3.38 4.90
C LEU A 49 13.36 3.71 4.12
N LEU A 50 12.37 2.81 4.07
CA LEU A 50 11.10 3.07 3.39
C LEU A 50 10.35 4.21 4.10
N PRO A 51 10.01 5.31 3.40
CA PRO A 51 9.26 6.41 3.99
C PRO A 51 7.92 5.92 4.54
N ARG A 52 7.50 6.50 5.66
CA ARG A 52 6.19 6.28 6.26
C ARG A 52 5.42 7.58 6.31
N CYS A 53 4.11 7.50 6.15
CA CYS A 53 3.25 8.67 6.26
C CYS A 53 3.32 9.26 7.67
N GLU A 54 3.49 10.58 7.77
CA GLU A 54 3.60 11.29 9.05
C GLU A 54 2.29 11.28 9.85
N ASN A 55 1.15 11.06 9.18
CA ASN A 55 -0.16 11.04 9.79
C ASN A 55 -0.61 9.62 10.20
N CYS A 56 -0.68 8.69 9.24
CA CYS A 56 -1.24 7.35 9.47
C CYS A 56 -0.19 6.24 9.61
N TRP A 57 1.10 6.57 9.48
CA TRP A 57 2.22 5.63 9.62
C TRP A 57 2.25 4.47 8.61
N ALA A 58 1.45 4.55 7.55
CA ALA A 58 1.50 3.60 6.44
C ALA A 58 2.81 3.75 5.66
N TYR A 59 3.35 2.63 5.17
CA TYR A 59 4.53 2.65 4.30
C TYR A 59 4.19 3.25 2.94
N PHE A 60 5.15 4.00 2.38
CA PHE A 60 5.16 4.34 0.97
C PHE A 60 5.07 3.07 0.12
N ASN A 61 4.23 3.10 -0.91
CA ASN A 61 3.95 1.96 -1.78
C ASN A 61 3.51 2.43 -3.16
N THR A 62 3.36 1.49 -4.10
CA THR A 62 3.03 1.74 -5.51
C THR A 62 1.70 2.46 -5.76
N TYR A 63 0.81 2.55 -4.76
CA TYR A 63 -0.46 3.28 -4.88
C TYR A 63 -0.35 4.74 -4.46
N CYS A 64 0.76 5.14 -3.85
CA CYS A 64 1.00 6.54 -3.49
C CYS A 64 1.33 7.35 -4.74
N GLU A 65 0.79 8.57 -4.83
CA GLU A 65 1.13 9.50 -5.90
C GLU A 65 2.46 10.18 -5.56
N LEU A 66 3.46 9.98 -6.42
CA LEU A 66 4.81 10.51 -6.26
C LEU A 66 4.95 11.79 -7.09
N GLU A 67 5.30 12.88 -6.43
CA GLU A 67 5.72 14.13 -7.05
C GLU A 67 7.24 14.28 -6.96
N GLN A 68 7.79 15.38 -7.49
CA GLN A 68 9.24 15.57 -7.56
C GLN A 68 9.94 15.57 -6.19
N TRP A 69 9.28 16.06 -5.14
CA TRP A 69 9.87 16.27 -3.80
C TRP A 69 9.00 15.75 -2.66
N SER A 70 7.87 15.13 -3.00
CA SER A 70 6.77 14.83 -2.09
C SER A 70 5.99 13.63 -2.58
N TRP A 71 5.17 13.08 -1.71
CA TRP A 71 4.22 12.03 -2.07
C TRP A 71 2.94 12.12 -1.26
N SER A 72 1.83 11.78 -1.88
CA SER A 72 0.51 11.73 -1.25
C SER A 72 0.20 10.31 -0.78
N CYS A 73 -0.15 10.15 0.49
CA CYS A 73 -0.47 8.86 1.06
C CYS A 73 -1.77 8.30 0.48
N SER A 74 -1.72 7.10 -0.10
CA SER A 74 -2.88 6.44 -0.70
C SER A 74 -3.98 6.05 0.30
N LEU A 75 -3.69 6.01 1.60
CA LEU A 75 -4.66 5.62 2.63
C LEU A 75 -5.38 6.81 3.28
N CYS A 76 -4.68 7.92 3.54
CA CYS A 76 -5.24 9.07 4.26
C CYS A 76 -5.14 10.40 3.51
N GLY A 77 -4.50 10.43 2.34
CA GLY A 77 -4.35 11.63 1.51
C GLY A 77 -3.33 12.65 2.03
N ASN A 78 -2.64 12.39 3.14
CA ASN A 78 -1.63 13.34 3.66
C ASN A 78 -0.46 13.49 2.68
N LEU A 79 -0.07 14.73 2.39
CA LEU A 79 1.13 15.06 1.63
C LEU A 79 2.35 14.96 2.55
N ASN A 80 3.37 14.20 2.16
CA ASN A 80 4.59 13.99 2.93
C ASN A 80 5.78 14.45 2.09
N GLY A 81 6.76 15.11 2.71
CA GLY A 81 8.01 15.45 2.05
C GLY A 81 8.92 14.23 1.89
N LEU A 82 9.79 14.25 0.88
CA LEU A 82 10.88 13.29 0.76
C LEU A 82 12.17 13.88 1.32
N SER A 83 12.97 13.06 1.99
CA SER A 83 14.36 13.42 2.33
C SER A 83 15.22 13.46 1.07
N SER A 84 16.36 14.14 1.14
CA SER A 84 17.32 14.21 0.02
C SER A 84 17.75 12.81 -0.46
N ASP A 85 18.00 11.89 0.47
CA ASP A 85 18.37 10.51 0.15
C ASP A 85 17.22 9.75 -0.55
N ALA A 86 15.98 9.97 -0.11
CA ALA A 86 14.81 9.35 -0.72
C ALA A 86 14.56 9.90 -2.13
N ILE A 87 14.76 11.20 -2.34
CA ILE A 87 14.68 11.82 -3.68
C ILE A 87 15.71 11.19 -4.62
N GLU A 88 16.96 11.05 -4.21
CA GLU A 88 17.99 10.44 -5.05
C GLU A 88 17.64 8.98 -5.40
N ARG A 89 17.05 8.25 -4.46
CA ARG A 89 16.62 6.86 -4.66
C ARG A 89 15.46 6.75 -5.66
N TYR A 90 14.41 7.55 -5.50
CA TYR A 90 13.16 7.44 -6.27
C TYR A 90 13.11 8.28 -7.54
N SER A 91 14.10 9.15 -7.77
CA SER A 91 14.24 9.90 -9.04
C SER A 91 14.89 9.09 -10.17
N ARG A 92 15.35 7.87 -9.89
CA ARG A 92 16.01 7.01 -10.89
C ARG A 92 14.94 6.33 -11.76
N PRO A 93 15.10 6.31 -13.09
CA PRO A 93 14.09 5.75 -14.01
C PRO A 93 13.85 4.23 -13.88
N GLN A 94 14.60 3.54 -13.01
CA GLN A 94 14.50 2.09 -12.75
C GLN A 94 14.29 1.79 -11.26
N SER A 95 13.98 2.80 -10.42
CA SER A 95 13.66 2.59 -9.00
C SER A 95 12.25 2.03 -8.81
#